data_AF-A0A815YLU2-F1
#
_entry.id   AF-A0A815YLU2-F1
#
_cell.length_a   1.000
_cell.length_b   1.000
_cell.length_c   1.000
_cell.angle_alpha   90.00
_cell.angle_beta   90.00
_cell.angle_gamma   90.00
#
_symmetry.space_group_name_H-M   'P 1'
#
loop_
_entity.id
_entity.type
_entity.pdbx_description
1 polymer ?
#
loop_
_entity_poly.entity_id
_entity_poly.type
_entity_poly.pdbx_seq_one_letter_code
_entity_poly.pdbx_strand_id
1 'polypeptide(L)'
;GHCSYYCDIEHAVCGKPGDQLEGSVQVLLPESSEIVWEEITHPYRRSYRTSRKAKWELNENYCYEYIMIDEYYHNRLLLDMMDLSAFDFIIGNLDRHHMMRISSFGNNTALLHLDHGRSFGRYDDDDLSILTPIRHCCFFRYKTFARLYRVYKQGFSKLVSNSLKTHEGLQMILIDEHLIAI
;
A
#
# COMPACT_ATOMS: atom_id res chain seq x y z
N GLY A 1 23.43 -1.95 12.48
CA GLY A 1 22.84 -0.63 12.16
C GLY A 1 22.29 0.01 13.42
N HIS A 2 21.80 1.24 13.33
CA HIS A 2 21.10 1.90 14.45
C HIS A 2 19.71 2.34 13.96
N CYS A 3 18.67 1.71 14.50
CA CYS A 3 17.28 2.05 14.24
C CYS A 3 16.41 1.66 15.46
N SER A 4 15.12 1.95 15.42
CA SER A 4 14.21 1.76 16.56
C SER A 4 13.63 0.36 16.71
N TYR A 5 13.47 -0.39 15.61
CA TYR A 5 12.86 -1.73 15.61
C TYR A 5 13.80 -2.74 14.97
N TYR A 6 14.01 -3.89 15.63
CA TYR A 6 14.83 -5.00 15.13
C TYR A 6 16.28 -4.63 14.74
N CYS A 7 16.83 -3.58 15.35
CA CYS A 7 18.23 -3.17 15.20
C CYS A 7 19.05 -3.56 16.44
N ASP A 8 19.01 -4.84 16.80
CA ASP A 8 19.81 -5.44 17.87
C ASP A 8 20.64 -6.62 17.33
N ILE A 9 21.41 -7.28 18.22
CA ILE A 9 22.29 -8.39 17.84
C ILE A 9 21.47 -9.64 17.46
N GLU A 10 20.30 -9.83 18.09
CA GLU A 10 19.45 -11.01 17.87
C GLU A 10 18.81 -11.00 16.46
N HIS A 11 18.61 -9.82 15.90
CA HIS A 11 18.04 -9.60 14.56
C HIS A 11 19.08 -9.20 13.51
N ALA A 12 20.37 -9.47 13.76
CA ALA A 12 21.41 -9.18 12.78
C ALA A 12 21.20 -9.96 11.47
N VAL A 13 21.21 -9.25 10.34
CA VAL A 13 21.08 -9.84 9.00
C VAL A 13 22.47 -10.24 8.49
N CYS A 14 22.68 -11.53 8.25
CA CYS A 14 23.97 -12.12 7.91
C CYS A 14 23.93 -12.89 6.59
N GLY A 15 24.97 -12.78 5.78
CA GLY A 15 25.09 -13.50 4.50
C GLY A 15 25.35 -15.01 4.68
N LYS A 16 24.90 -15.80 3.70
CA LYS A 16 25.19 -17.25 3.65
C LYS A 16 25.05 -17.84 2.23
N PRO A 17 26.08 -18.52 1.69
CA PRO A 17 27.46 -18.60 2.18
C PRO A 17 28.21 -17.27 1.99
N GLY A 18 29.12 -16.93 2.90
CA GLY A 18 29.94 -15.72 2.79
C GLY A 18 29.26 -14.46 3.32
N ASP A 19 29.54 -13.32 2.69
CA ASP A 19 29.14 -11.96 3.10
C ASP A 19 28.07 -11.33 2.20
N GLN A 20 27.57 -12.07 1.20
CA GLN A 20 26.54 -11.59 0.29
C GLN A 20 25.16 -11.59 0.95
N LEU A 21 24.42 -10.49 0.76
CA LEU A 21 23.05 -10.30 1.21
C LEU A 21 22.15 -9.99 0.03
N GLU A 22 21.01 -10.67 -0.03
CA GLU A 22 19.92 -10.34 -0.93
C GLU A 22 19.08 -9.21 -0.33
N GLY A 23 18.62 -8.29 -1.19
CA GLY A 23 17.80 -7.17 -0.78
C GLY A 23 17.13 -6.51 -1.97
N SER A 24 16.23 -5.57 -1.69
CA SER A 24 15.59 -4.76 -2.71
C SER A 24 16.25 -3.38 -2.78
N VAL A 25 16.40 -2.85 -3.99
CA VAL A 25 16.94 -1.51 -4.23
C VAL A 25 15.84 -0.67 -4.86
N GLN A 26 15.45 0.41 -4.19
CA GLN A 26 14.47 1.36 -4.69
C GLN A 26 15.19 2.55 -5.33
N VAL A 27 14.63 3.06 -6.43
CA VAL A 27 15.10 4.30 -7.05
C VAL A 27 14.70 5.46 -6.14
N LEU A 28 15.68 6.31 -5.81
CA LEU A 28 15.44 7.51 -5.02
C LEU A 28 14.60 8.50 -5.82
N LEU A 29 13.58 9.06 -5.16
CA LEU A 29 12.79 10.14 -5.76
C LEU A 29 13.65 11.42 -5.88
N PRO A 30 13.42 12.23 -6.92
CA PRO A 30 14.22 13.43 -7.14
C PRO A 30 14.13 14.39 -5.95
N GLU A 31 15.29 14.87 -5.49
CA GLU A 31 15.40 15.91 -4.49
C GLU A 31 15.66 17.24 -5.20
N SER A 32 14.70 18.16 -5.10
CA SER A 32 14.79 19.51 -5.66
C SER A 32 14.02 20.46 -4.76
N SER A 33 14.51 21.68 -4.60
CA SER A 33 13.80 22.75 -3.89
C SER A 33 12.46 23.12 -4.55
N GLU A 34 12.25 22.75 -5.82
CA GLU A 34 11.00 22.94 -6.55
C GLU A 34 9.96 21.83 -6.28
N ILE A 35 10.39 20.72 -5.68
CA ILE A 35 9.52 19.59 -5.33
C ILE A 35 9.07 19.76 -3.89
N VAL A 36 7.81 20.15 -3.73
CA VAL A 36 7.18 20.25 -2.41
C VAL A 36 6.41 18.98 -2.15
N TRP A 37 6.83 18.24 -1.14
CA TRP A 37 6.15 17.03 -0.69
C TRP A 37 5.03 17.38 0.27
N GLU A 38 3.88 16.72 0.11
CA GLU A 38 2.78 16.79 1.05
C GLU A 38 2.48 15.39 1.58
N GLU A 39 2.62 15.27 2.89
CA GLU A 39 2.24 14.09 3.64
C GLU A 39 0.84 14.28 4.23
N ILE A 40 -0.06 13.37 3.92
CA ILE A 40 -1.46 13.40 4.28
C ILE A 40 -1.71 12.23 5.23
N THR A 41 -2.17 12.50 6.45
CA THR A 41 -2.56 11.41 7.34
C THR A 41 -3.75 10.66 6.74
N HIS A 42 -3.63 9.34 6.59
CA HIS A 42 -4.69 8.52 6.03
C HIS A 42 -5.93 8.55 6.96
N PRO A 43 -7.14 8.89 6.50
CA PRO A 43 -8.31 8.99 7.38
C PRO A 43 -8.71 7.65 8.00
N TYR A 44 -8.39 6.55 7.31
CA TYR A 44 -8.53 5.17 7.82
C TYR A 44 -7.28 4.64 8.53
N ARG A 45 -6.37 5.52 8.96
CA ARG A 45 -5.21 5.13 9.76
C ARG A 45 -5.65 4.32 10.99
N ARG A 46 -4.94 3.22 11.26
CA ARG A 46 -5.16 2.38 12.45
C ARG A 46 -4.72 3.09 13.72
N SER A 47 -5.19 2.63 14.88
CA SER A 47 -4.84 3.21 16.17
C SER A 47 -3.39 2.95 16.61
N TYR A 48 -2.75 1.91 16.04
CA TYR A 48 -1.45 1.37 16.47
C TYR A 48 -1.40 1.02 17.96
N ARG A 49 -2.56 0.76 18.57
CA ARG A 49 -2.71 0.42 19.98
C ARG A 49 -3.75 -0.67 20.12
N THR A 50 -3.33 -1.81 20.69
CA THR A 50 -4.20 -2.99 20.89
C THR A 50 -5.44 -2.70 21.74
N SER A 51 -5.37 -1.74 22.67
CA SER A 51 -6.46 -1.37 23.57
C SER A 51 -7.44 -0.32 23.01
N ARG A 52 -7.18 0.25 21.83
CA ARG A 52 -7.95 1.37 21.30
C ARG A 52 -8.36 1.10 19.86
N LYS A 53 -9.66 1.21 19.59
CA LYS A 53 -10.17 1.22 18.21
C LYS A 53 -10.05 2.62 17.59
N ALA A 54 -9.83 2.67 16.28
CA ALA A 54 -9.90 3.88 15.47
C ALA A 54 -11.37 4.30 15.26
N LYS A 55 -11.59 5.57 14.91
CA LYS A 55 -12.95 6.12 14.75
C LYS A 55 -13.75 5.40 13.67
N TRP A 56 -13.12 5.09 12.55
CA TRP A 56 -13.74 4.38 11.43
C TRP A 56 -14.13 2.94 11.78
N GLU A 57 -13.47 2.30 12.76
CA GLU A 57 -13.84 0.95 13.22
C GLU A 57 -15.16 0.94 14.01
N LEU A 58 -15.58 2.10 14.52
CA LEU A 58 -16.75 2.25 15.38
C LEU A 58 -17.95 2.89 14.65
N ASN A 59 -17.76 3.36 13.41
CA ASN A 59 -18.75 4.12 12.67
C ASN A 59 -18.80 3.66 11.21
N GLU A 60 -19.91 3.04 10.80
CA GLU A 60 -20.10 2.58 9.42
C GLU A 60 -20.36 3.73 8.43
N ASN A 61 -20.87 4.87 8.91
CA ASN A 61 -21.11 6.08 8.13
C ASN A 61 -19.89 7.02 8.10
N TYR A 62 -18.72 6.58 8.60
CA TYR A 62 -17.54 7.42 8.77
C TYR A 62 -17.15 8.18 7.50
N CYS A 63 -17.24 7.55 6.33
CA CYS A 63 -16.94 8.23 5.08
C CYS A 63 -17.92 9.38 4.78
N TYR A 64 -19.22 9.15 4.89
CA TYR A 64 -20.23 10.16 4.62
C TYR A 64 -20.18 11.32 5.62
N GLU A 65 -19.91 11.02 6.89
CA GLU A 65 -19.93 12.02 7.98
C GLU A 65 -18.65 12.85 8.07
N TYR A 66 -17.50 12.34 7.60
CA TYR A 66 -16.21 13.01 7.79
C TYR A 66 -15.39 13.22 6.53
N ILE A 67 -15.50 12.34 5.52
CA ILE A 67 -14.64 12.37 4.35
C ILE A 67 -15.35 13.04 3.17
N MET A 68 -16.59 12.64 2.88
CA MET A 68 -17.34 13.20 1.75
C MET A 68 -17.81 14.64 1.99
N ILE A 69 -17.88 15.09 3.24
CA ILE A 69 -18.20 16.51 3.55
C ILE A 69 -16.97 17.41 3.56
N ASP A 70 -15.77 16.84 3.60
CA ASP A 70 -14.53 17.60 3.66
C ASP A 70 -14.07 17.96 2.23
N GLU A 71 -14.05 19.26 1.95
CA GLU A 71 -13.67 19.83 0.65
C GLU A 71 -12.27 19.39 0.19
N TYR A 72 -11.38 19.03 1.13
CA TYR A 72 -10.06 18.51 0.81
C TYR A 72 -10.11 17.24 -0.05
N TYR A 73 -11.16 16.42 0.10
CA TYR A 73 -11.40 15.20 -0.66
C TYR A 73 -12.27 15.41 -1.91
N HIS A 74 -12.80 16.62 -2.16
CA HIS A 74 -13.64 16.95 -3.34
C HIS A 74 -12.83 17.12 -4.63
N ASN A 75 -11.79 16.32 -4.80
CA ASN A 75 -10.96 16.26 -5.99
C ASN A 75 -10.59 14.79 -6.26
N ARG A 76 -9.54 14.54 -7.05
CA ARG A 76 -9.11 13.17 -7.36
C ARG A 76 -8.67 12.35 -6.13
N LEU A 77 -8.28 13.00 -5.03
CA LEU A 77 -7.74 12.39 -3.81
C LEU A 77 -8.66 11.30 -3.25
N LEU A 78 -9.98 11.53 -3.18
CA LEU A 78 -10.92 10.51 -2.71
C LEU A 78 -10.80 9.23 -3.54
N LEU A 79 -10.82 9.36 -4.87
CA LEU A 79 -10.71 8.22 -5.78
C LEU A 79 -9.33 7.57 -5.76
N ASP A 80 -8.26 8.32 -5.52
CA ASP A 80 -6.92 7.74 -5.37
C ASP A 80 -6.76 7.00 -4.05
N MET A 81 -7.38 7.47 -2.97
CA MET A 81 -7.45 6.73 -1.72
C MET A 81 -8.18 5.39 -1.91
N MET A 82 -9.22 5.36 -2.74
CA MET A 82 -9.90 4.10 -3.10
C MET A 82 -9.00 3.17 -3.90
N ASP A 83 -8.32 3.70 -4.92
CA ASP A 83 -7.37 2.91 -5.72
C ASP A 83 -6.21 2.37 -4.85
N LEU A 84 -5.72 3.18 -3.91
CA LEU A 84 -4.70 2.79 -2.94
C LEU A 84 -5.20 1.71 -1.98
N SER A 85 -6.42 1.83 -1.46
CA SER A 85 -7.05 0.80 -0.61
C SER A 85 -7.21 -0.53 -1.35
N ALA A 86 -7.61 -0.51 -2.63
CA ALA A 86 -7.67 -1.71 -3.46
C ALA A 86 -6.27 -2.32 -3.68
N PHE A 87 -5.25 -1.48 -3.91
CA PHE A 87 -3.87 -1.94 -4.07
C PHE A 87 -3.30 -2.53 -2.78
N ASP A 88 -3.46 -1.84 -1.65
CA ASP A 88 -2.99 -2.30 -0.34
C ASP A 88 -3.70 -3.62 0.06
N PHE A 89 -4.97 -3.82 -0.33
CA PHE A 89 -5.67 -5.09 -0.10
C PHE A 89 -5.05 -6.25 -0.89
N ILE A 90 -4.79 -6.05 -2.19
CA ILE A 90 -4.17 -7.08 -3.06
C ILE A 90 -2.82 -7.56 -2.52
N ILE A 91 -2.06 -6.65 -1.90
CA ILE A 91 -0.72 -6.96 -1.37
C ILE A 91 -0.72 -7.24 0.15
N GLY A 92 -1.88 -7.18 0.81
CA GLY A 92 -2.02 -7.40 2.25
C GLY A 92 -1.33 -6.36 3.14
N ASN A 93 -1.20 -5.11 2.70
CA ASN A 93 -0.52 -4.05 3.45
C ASN A 93 -1.47 -3.34 4.43
N LEU A 94 -1.30 -3.62 5.73
CA LEU A 94 -2.11 -3.05 6.80
C LEU A 94 -1.58 -1.71 7.36
N ASP A 95 -0.41 -1.26 6.91
CA ASP A 95 0.35 -0.17 7.52
C ASP A 95 0.26 1.16 6.76
N ARG A 96 -0.78 1.35 5.96
CA ARG A 96 -1.04 2.62 5.28
C ARG A 96 -1.57 3.67 6.27
N HIS A 97 -0.66 4.40 6.91
CA HIS A 97 -0.97 5.47 7.84
C HIS A 97 -0.81 6.88 7.26
N HIS A 98 -0.02 7.00 6.20
CA HIS A 98 0.17 8.24 5.45
C HIS A 98 -0.01 7.98 3.95
N MET A 99 -0.51 8.99 3.27
CA MET A 99 -0.51 9.11 1.81
C MET A 99 0.42 10.26 1.46
N MET A 100 1.11 10.17 0.33
CA MET A 100 2.02 11.24 -0.09
C MET A 100 1.67 11.72 -1.49
N ARG A 101 1.87 13.00 -1.74
CA ARG A 101 1.82 13.59 -3.09
C ARG A 101 2.85 14.71 -3.22
N ILE A 102 3.13 15.12 -4.46
CA ILE A 102 3.98 16.28 -4.74
C ILE A 102 3.07 17.49 -4.94
N SER A 103 2.90 18.32 -3.91
CA SER A 103 1.97 19.45 -3.92
C SER A 103 2.35 20.56 -4.90
N SER A 104 3.61 20.64 -5.34
CA SER A 104 4.02 21.60 -6.38
C SER A 104 3.37 21.32 -7.75
N PHE A 105 2.82 20.11 -7.98
CA PHE A 105 1.95 19.81 -9.13
C PHE A 105 0.47 20.15 -8.90
N GLY A 106 0.11 20.72 -7.74
CA GLY A 106 -1.24 21.08 -7.34
C GLY A 106 -2.05 19.91 -6.75
N ASN A 107 -3.24 20.23 -6.22
CA ASN A 107 -4.08 19.25 -5.51
C ASN A 107 -4.62 18.13 -6.41
N ASN A 108 -4.64 18.34 -7.73
CA ASN A 108 -5.09 17.37 -8.71
C ASN A 108 -3.92 16.52 -9.28
N THR A 109 -3.02 16.05 -8.41
CA THR A 109 -1.86 15.20 -8.74
C THR A 109 -1.91 13.83 -8.07
N ALA A 110 -1.23 12.83 -8.65
CA ALA A 110 -1.13 11.43 -8.19
C ALA A 110 -0.71 11.30 -6.72
N LEU A 111 -1.32 10.35 -6.01
CA LEU A 111 -0.72 9.82 -4.80
C LEU A 111 0.49 8.98 -5.17
N LEU A 112 1.53 9.08 -4.35
CA LEU A 112 2.73 8.28 -4.43
C LEU A 112 2.58 7.13 -3.44
N HIS A 113 2.73 5.91 -3.97
CA HIS A 113 2.63 4.69 -3.19
C HIS A 113 4.05 4.37 -2.72
N LEU A 114 4.34 4.62 -1.44
CA LEU A 114 5.65 4.44 -0.81
C LEU A 114 5.57 3.42 0.33
N ASP A 115 6.72 2.92 0.79
CA ASP A 115 6.86 2.07 1.98
C ASP A 115 5.99 0.79 2.01
N HIS A 116 6.02 0.01 0.93
CA HIS A 116 5.28 -1.27 0.83
C HIS A 116 5.96 -2.46 1.52
N GLY A 117 6.99 -2.24 2.34
CA GLY A 117 7.78 -3.31 2.94
C GLY A 117 7.02 -4.23 3.91
N ARG A 118 5.79 -3.88 4.29
CA ARG A 118 4.89 -4.70 5.14
C ARG A 118 3.84 -5.49 4.34
N SER A 119 4.00 -5.54 3.03
CA SER A 119 3.14 -6.32 2.13
C SER A 119 3.59 -7.78 2.06
N PHE A 120 2.72 -8.67 1.58
CA PHE A 120 3.02 -10.09 1.37
C PHE A 120 3.60 -10.79 2.62
N GLY A 121 3.09 -10.44 3.80
CA GLY A 121 3.48 -11.09 5.06
C GLY A 121 2.68 -12.35 5.40
N ARG A 122 1.48 -12.47 4.83
CA ARG A 122 0.55 -13.61 5.01
C ARG A 122 -0.15 -13.92 3.70
N TYR A 123 -0.11 -15.18 3.26
CA TYR A 123 -0.83 -15.68 2.08
C TYR A 123 -2.15 -16.37 2.45
N ASP A 124 -2.37 -16.64 3.74
CA ASP A 124 -3.45 -17.45 4.28
C ASP A 124 -4.59 -16.62 4.89
N ASP A 125 -4.53 -15.29 4.77
CA ASP A 125 -5.43 -14.36 5.45
C ASP A 125 -5.65 -13.09 4.63
N ASP A 126 -6.90 -12.88 4.23
CA ASP A 126 -7.35 -11.69 3.52
C ASP A 126 -8.01 -10.70 4.50
N ASP A 127 -7.26 -9.71 4.98
CA ASP A 127 -7.81 -8.72 5.92
C ASP A 127 -8.72 -7.71 5.19
N LEU A 128 -10.02 -8.00 5.20
CA LEU A 128 -11.07 -7.17 4.61
C LEU A 128 -11.15 -5.76 5.20
N SER A 129 -10.57 -5.51 6.38
CA SER A 129 -10.57 -4.15 6.94
C SER A 129 -9.74 -3.17 6.10
N ILE A 130 -8.82 -3.63 5.24
CA ILE A 130 -8.11 -2.78 4.26
C ILE A 130 -9.08 -2.19 3.23
N LEU A 131 -10.16 -2.90 2.87
CA LEU A 131 -11.20 -2.45 1.93
C LEU A 131 -12.25 -1.53 2.58
N THR A 132 -12.12 -1.23 3.88
CA THR A 132 -13.08 -0.38 4.60
C THR A 132 -13.31 0.99 3.95
N PRO A 133 -12.29 1.71 3.43
CA PRO A 133 -12.51 2.97 2.71
C PRO A 133 -13.52 2.81 1.55
N ILE A 134 -13.35 1.77 0.73
CA ILE A 134 -14.23 1.48 -0.40
C ILE A 134 -15.63 1.10 0.09
N ARG A 135 -15.71 0.25 1.12
CA ARG A 135 -16.99 -0.20 1.70
C ARG A 135 -17.81 0.97 2.26
N HIS A 136 -17.17 1.85 3.04
CA HIS A 136 -17.84 2.98 3.69
C HIS A 136 -18.24 4.06 2.69
N CYS A 137 -17.37 4.38 1.73
CA CYS A 137 -17.67 5.44 0.76
C CYS A 137 -18.57 4.96 -0.38
N CYS A 138 -18.57 3.66 -0.68
CA CYS A 138 -19.27 3.04 -1.80
C CYS A 138 -19.01 3.78 -3.14
N PHE A 139 -17.80 4.29 -3.31
CA PHE A 139 -17.39 5.09 -4.46
C PHE A 139 -16.06 4.57 -4.98
N PHE A 140 -15.96 4.30 -6.28
CA PHE A 140 -14.77 3.67 -6.86
C PHE A 140 -14.56 4.09 -8.31
N ARG A 141 -13.30 4.23 -8.72
CA ARG A 141 -12.96 4.68 -10.07
C ARG A 141 -13.29 3.59 -11.09
N TYR A 142 -14.22 3.87 -12.00
CA TYR A 142 -14.63 2.91 -13.04
C TYR A 142 -13.45 2.36 -13.85
N LYS A 143 -12.48 3.22 -14.21
CA LYS A 143 -11.27 2.80 -14.93
C LYS A 143 -10.46 1.76 -14.16
N THR A 144 -10.35 1.90 -12.83
CA THR A 144 -9.66 0.94 -11.96
C THR A 144 -10.43 -0.36 -11.89
N PHE A 145 -11.75 -0.30 -11.67
CA PHE A 145 -12.61 -1.49 -11.69
C PHE A 145 -12.51 -2.27 -12.99
N ALA A 146 -12.63 -1.59 -14.14
CA ALA A 146 -12.54 -2.21 -15.45
C ALA A 146 -11.17 -2.88 -15.70
N ARG A 147 -10.09 -2.29 -15.15
CA ARG A 147 -8.75 -2.89 -15.21
C ARG A 147 -8.63 -4.12 -14.30
N LEU A 148 -9.09 -4.04 -13.06
CA LEU A 148 -9.11 -5.15 -12.11
C LEU A 148 -9.90 -6.34 -12.68
N TYR A 149 -11.09 -6.10 -13.22
CA TYR A 149 -11.89 -7.14 -13.85
C TYR A 149 -11.18 -7.78 -15.05
N ARG A 150 -10.48 -6.98 -15.86
CA ARG A 150 -9.70 -7.49 -17.00
C ARG A 150 -8.54 -8.37 -16.57
N VAL A 151 -7.73 -7.94 -15.59
CA VAL A 151 -6.58 -8.73 -15.13
C VAL A 151 -7.04 -10.00 -14.42
N TYR A 152 -8.15 -9.95 -13.68
CA TYR A 152 -8.80 -11.13 -13.12
C TYR A 152 -9.16 -12.15 -14.23
N LYS A 153 -9.82 -11.71 -15.31
CA LYS A 153 -10.16 -12.59 -16.44
C LYS A 153 -8.95 -13.15 -17.19
N GLN A 154 -7.81 -12.48 -17.15
CA GLN A 154 -6.57 -12.92 -17.79
C GLN A 154 -5.72 -13.85 -16.89
N GLY A 155 -6.12 -14.05 -15.63
CA GLY A 155 -5.35 -14.77 -14.62
C GLY A 155 -4.32 -13.86 -13.98
N PHE A 156 -4.73 -13.12 -12.94
CA PHE A 156 -3.91 -12.07 -12.32
C PHE A 156 -2.60 -12.63 -11.73
N SER A 157 -2.69 -13.70 -10.95
CA SER A 157 -1.54 -14.51 -10.50
C SER A 157 -0.48 -14.77 -11.59
N LYS A 158 -0.90 -15.23 -12.77
CA LYS A 158 0.01 -15.52 -13.89
C LYS A 158 0.65 -14.26 -14.47
N LEU A 159 -0.08 -13.16 -14.53
CA LEU A 159 0.44 -11.87 -14.97
C LEU A 159 1.51 -11.36 -14.00
N VAL A 160 1.26 -11.45 -12.69
CA VAL A 160 2.23 -11.07 -11.65
C VAL A 160 3.45 -11.97 -11.70
N SER A 161 3.27 -13.29 -11.70
CA SER A 161 4.35 -14.27 -11.82
C SER A 161 5.24 -13.99 -13.04
N ASN A 162 4.64 -13.74 -14.20
CA ASN A 162 5.41 -13.41 -15.41
C ASN A 162 6.13 -12.06 -15.32
N SER A 163 5.54 -11.07 -14.66
CA SER A 163 6.18 -9.76 -14.46
C SER A 163 7.35 -9.81 -13.47
N LEU A 164 7.32 -10.74 -12.52
CA LEU A 164 8.36 -10.93 -11.51
C LEU A 164 9.50 -11.84 -11.99
N LYS A 165 9.37 -12.45 -13.18
CA LYS A 165 10.48 -13.16 -13.83
C LYS A 165 11.54 -12.14 -14.25
N THR A 166 12.53 -11.95 -13.40
CA THR A 166 13.70 -11.13 -13.71
C THR A 166 14.71 -11.95 -14.52
N HIS A 167 15.52 -11.28 -15.32
CA HIS A 167 16.59 -11.92 -16.09
C HIS A 167 17.83 -12.26 -15.25
N GLU A 168 17.89 -11.83 -13.99
CA GLU A 168 19.10 -11.84 -13.18
C GLU A 168 18.81 -12.24 -11.72
N GLY A 169 19.21 -13.46 -11.35
CA GLY A 169 19.58 -13.88 -9.98
C GLY A 169 18.47 -13.99 -8.92
N LEU A 170 17.48 -13.10 -8.90
CA LEU A 170 16.40 -13.08 -7.92
C LEU A 170 15.29 -14.04 -8.35
N GLN A 171 15.40 -15.29 -7.89
CA GLN A 171 14.36 -16.29 -8.06
C GLN A 171 13.40 -16.25 -6.87
N MET A 172 12.10 -16.48 -7.11
CA MET A 172 11.06 -16.57 -6.07
C MET A 172 10.85 -15.29 -5.25
N ILE A 173 10.77 -14.12 -5.91
CA ILE A 173 10.40 -12.84 -5.24
C ILE A 173 9.09 -12.99 -4.44
N LEU A 174 8.12 -13.75 -4.98
CA LEU A 174 6.95 -14.23 -4.26
C LEU A 174 6.93 -15.76 -4.37
N ILE A 175 6.61 -16.43 -3.26
CA ILE A 175 6.30 -17.86 -3.25
C ILE A 175 4.94 -18.13 -3.92
N ASP A 176 4.71 -19.37 -4.32
CA ASP A 176 3.52 -19.76 -5.07
C ASP A 176 2.22 -19.51 -4.29
N GLU A 177 2.23 -19.65 -2.96
CA GLU A 177 1.07 -19.39 -2.12
C GLU A 177 0.64 -17.92 -2.17
N HIS A 178 1.59 -16.98 -2.16
CA HIS A 178 1.29 -15.57 -2.37
C HIS A 178 0.79 -15.29 -3.79
N LEU A 179 1.32 -15.98 -4.79
CA LEU A 179 0.81 -15.85 -6.16
C LEU A 179 -0.61 -16.40 -6.29
N ILE A 180 -0.99 -17.45 -5.56
CA ILE A 180 -2.34 -18.03 -5.57
C ILE A 180 -3.34 -17.13 -4.85
N ALA A 181 -2.91 -16.45 -3.79
CA ALA A 181 -3.76 -15.53 -3.03
C ALA A 181 -4.20 -14.28 -3.84
N ILE A 182 -3.45 -13.92 -4.88
CA ILE A 182 -3.69 -12.75 -5.76
C ILE A 182 -4.59 -13.07 -6.96
#